data_AF-A0A536JX64-F1
#
_entry.id   AF-A0A536JX64-F1
#
_cell.length_a   1.000
_cell.length_b   1.000
_cell.length_c   1.000
_cell.angle_alpha   90.00
_cell.angle_beta   90.00
_cell.angle_gamma   90.00
#
_symmetry.space_group_name_H-M   'P 1'
#
loop_
_entity.id
_entity.type
_entity.pdbx_description
1 polymer ?
#
loop_
_entity_poly.entity_id
_entity_poly.type
_entity_poly.pdbx_seq_one_letter_code
_entity_poly.pdbx_strand_id
1 'polypeptide(L)'
;MGATQEEYYRGVRMIRYDLVKELAIALGAAGLLGLVLAAAFSSPDVPQVTIATWAQSDPLDFVTTAADELAGSTTSAGYGNPYNTAGEGQSWGPIGPQKWFGTRIPIDSANAFVIQPLQRASFSNANLASALKTWQDSDADQQGKWLDAYSKALPDATVTDGNVAVVAGDYGPLPVMMANLLGIAQAGALDGLLVSGGHFYQTDYTQPLLFMGDGGYLSGLADQAHLTGSQWGMMNETGSYPGQTWLWLYTMWYQVFPFTSDDGFLGLNAGNADLGIIILMTLLTTALALVPFIPGLRDVPRWLPIHRLIWRRYYAPRRSSASRIEAPQL
;
A
#
# COMPACT_ATOMS: atom_id res chain seq x y z
N MET A 1 -40.15 -45.14 29.46
CA MET A 1 -39.04 -46.01 28.98
C MET A 1 -38.75 -45.59 27.55
N GLY A 2 -37.60 -44.96 27.31
CA GLY A 2 -37.22 -44.52 25.96
C GLY A 2 -36.84 -45.73 25.10
N ALA A 3 -37.19 -45.68 23.81
CA ALA A 3 -36.79 -46.70 22.84
C ALA A 3 -35.29 -46.95 22.95
N THR A 4 -34.90 -48.23 22.95
CA THR A 4 -33.49 -48.61 23.00
C THR A 4 -32.80 -48.13 21.72
N GLN A 5 -31.50 -47.84 21.79
CA GLN A 5 -30.72 -47.41 20.63
C GLN A 5 -30.90 -48.39 19.43
N GLU A 6 -31.08 -49.68 19.72
CA GLU A 6 -31.34 -50.73 18.73
C GLU A 6 -32.70 -50.60 18.02
N GLU A 7 -33.75 -50.14 18.70
CA GLU A 7 -35.05 -49.84 18.07
C GLU A 7 -34.96 -48.61 17.16
N TYR A 8 -34.20 -47.59 17.56
CA TYR A 8 -34.04 -46.35 16.78
C TYR A 8 -33.28 -46.57 15.47
N TYR A 9 -32.28 -47.45 15.46
CA TYR A 9 -31.46 -47.74 14.27
C TYR A 9 -31.89 -49.01 13.49
N ARG A 10 -33.03 -49.62 13.84
CA ARG A 10 -33.50 -50.85 13.18
C ARG A 10 -33.80 -50.57 11.69
N GLY A 11 -33.10 -51.28 10.80
CA GLY A 11 -33.22 -51.11 9.34
C GLY A 11 -32.30 -50.04 8.73
N VAL A 12 -31.53 -49.31 9.56
CA VAL A 12 -30.50 -48.38 9.09
C VAL A 12 -29.20 -49.16 8.86
N ARG A 13 -28.69 -49.17 7.63
CA ARG A 13 -27.42 -49.84 7.30
C ARG A 13 -26.26 -49.07 7.93
N MET A 14 -25.79 -49.55 9.09
CA MET A 14 -24.64 -48.98 9.78
C MET A 14 -23.35 -49.40 9.07
N ILE A 15 -22.62 -48.44 8.50
CA ILE A 15 -21.29 -48.65 7.92
C ILE A 15 -20.27 -48.32 9.00
N ARG A 16 -19.22 -49.15 9.17
CA ARG A 16 -18.11 -48.80 10.07
C ARG A 16 -17.44 -47.53 9.54
N TYR A 17 -17.68 -46.41 10.20
CA TYR A 17 -17.10 -45.13 9.86
C TYR A 17 -15.79 -44.96 10.63
N ASP A 18 -14.67 -45.07 9.91
CA ASP A 18 -13.34 -44.84 10.48
C ASP A 18 -12.98 -43.37 10.33
N LEU A 19 -13.29 -42.60 11.37
CA LEU A 19 -13.00 -41.18 11.47
C LEU A 19 -11.52 -40.86 11.18
N VAL A 20 -10.59 -41.71 11.61
CA VAL A 20 -9.15 -41.46 11.46
C VAL A 20 -8.74 -41.62 10.01
N LYS A 21 -9.23 -42.67 9.34
CA LYS A 21 -8.98 -42.90 7.92
C LYS A 21 -9.55 -41.77 7.05
N GLU A 22 -10.79 -41.39 7.27
CA GLU A 22 -11.43 -40.32 6.48
C GLU A 22 -10.75 -38.96 6.72
N LEU A 23 -10.35 -38.67 7.96
CA LEU A 23 -9.57 -37.47 8.27
C LEU A 23 -8.21 -37.49 7.56
N ALA A 24 -7.49 -38.61 7.56
CA ALA A 24 -6.20 -38.73 6.89
C ALA A 24 -6.31 -38.55 5.37
N ILE A 25 -7.34 -39.14 4.75
CA ILE A 25 -7.61 -38.98 3.32
C ILE A 25 -8.01 -37.54 3.01
N ALA A 26 -8.90 -36.94 3.80
CA ALA A 26 -9.34 -35.56 3.60
C ALA A 26 -8.18 -34.57 3.73
N LEU A 27 -7.32 -34.72 4.75
CA LEU A 27 -6.14 -33.88 4.93
C LEU A 27 -5.11 -34.09 3.81
N GLY A 28 -4.86 -35.35 3.41
CA GLY A 28 -3.95 -35.65 2.31
C GLY A 28 -4.43 -35.07 0.98
N ALA A 29 -5.71 -35.23 0.66
CA ALA A 29 -6.32 -34.70 -0.55
C ALA A 29 -6.37 -33.17 -0.53
N ALA A 30 -6.78 -32.56 0.59
CA ALA A 30 -6.80 -31.10 0.74
C ALA A 30 -5.38 -30.50 0.69
N GLY A 31 -4.39 -31.16 1.30
CA GLY A 31 -3.00 -30.74 1.25
C GLY A 31 -2.42 -30.85 -0.16
N LEU A 32 -2.64 -31.97 -0.85
CA LEU A 32 -2.21 -32.14 -2.24
C LEU A 32 -2.88 -31.10 -3.17
N LEU A 33 -4.19 -30.89 -3.02
CA LEU A 33 -4.91 -29.87 -3.75
C LEU A 33 -4.34 -28.48 -3.44
N GLY A 34 -4.05 -28.18 -2.17
CA GLY A 34 -3.42 -26.93 -1.75
C GLY A 34 -2.06 -26.70 -2.41
N LEU A 35 -1.19 -27.72 -2.46
CA LEU A 35 0.11 -27.63 -3.13
C LEU A 35 -0.02 -27.42 -4.64
N VAL A 36 -0.96 -28.13 -5.29
CA VAL A 36 -1.22 -27.96 -6.73
C VAL A 36 -1.74 -26.56 -7.03
N LEU A 37 -2.69 -26.06 -6.23
CA LEU A 37 -3.21 -24.71 -6.38
C LEU A 37 -2.14 -23.65 -6.10
N ALA A 38 -1.32 -23.83 -5.06
CA ALA A 38 -0.21 -22.93 -4.77
C ALA A 38 0.78 -22.89 -5.93
N ALA A 39 1.20 -24.04 -6.47
CA ALA A 39 2.12 -24.09 -7.61
C ALA A 39 1.52 -23.49 -8.90
N ALA A 40 0.19 -23.58 -9.09
CA ALA A 40 -0.48 -23.05 -10.27
C ALA A 40 -0.83 -21.56 -10.17
N PHE A 41 -1.02 -21.02 -8.95
CA PHE A 41 -1.56 -19.69 -8.71
C PHE A 41 -0.69 -18.80 -7.80
N SER A 42 0.51 -19.24 -7.39
CA SER A 42 1.42 -18.39 -6.62
C SER A 42 1.87 -17.18 -7.43
N SER A 43 1.92 -16.02 -6.79
CA SER A 43 2.54 -14.82 -7.32
C SER A 43 4.07 -14.97 -7.41
N PRO A 44 4.74 -14.21 -8.29
CA PRO A 44 6.19 -14.14 -8.35
C PRO A 44 6.78 -13.61 -7.03
N ASP A 45 7.89 -14.18 -6.59
CA ASP A 45 8.67 -13.65 -5.47
C ASP A 45 9.52 -12.47 -5.96
N VAL A 46 9.07 -11.25 -5.68
CA VAL A 46 9.76 -10.01 -6.06
C VAL A 46 10.59 -9.51 -4.88
N PRO A 47 11.92 -9.34 -5.04
CA PRO A 47 12.77 -8.79 -4.00
C PRO A 47 12.33 -7.39 -3.57
N GLN A 48 12.54 -7.08 -2.30
CA GLN A 48 12.29 -5.73 -1.79
C GLN A 48 13.14 -4.68 -2.54
N VAL A 49 12.51 -3.56 -2.85
CA VAL A 49 13.21 -2.40 -3.41
C VAL A 49 13.96 -1.68 -2.29
N THR A 50 15.19 -1.28 -2.56
CA THR A 50 16.07 -0.54 -1.65
C THR A 50 16.57 0.73 -2.32
N ILE A 51 17.09 1.67 -1.52
CA ILE A 51 17.74 2.86 -2.04
C ILE A 51 19.02 2.48 -2.81
N ALA A 52 19.72 1.43 -2.37
CA ALA A 52 20.84 0.87 -3.12
C ALA A 52 20.46 0.44 -4.54
N THR A 53 19.39 -0.35 -4.66
CA THR A 53 18.91 -0.82 -5.98
C THR A 53 18.43 0.34 -6.85
N TRP A 54 17.81 1.36 -6.24
CA TRP A 54 17.41 2.59 -6.93
C TRP A 54 18.63 3.34 -7.47
N ALA A 55 19.59 3.68 -6.62
CA ALA A 55 20.79 4.43 -7.00
C ALA A 55 21.71 3.69 -7.99
N GLN A 56 21.64 2.36 -8.05
CA GLN A 56 22.36 1.56 -9.05
C GLN A 56 21.61 1.49 -10.38
N SER A 57 20.29 1.39 -10.35
CA SER A 57 19.46 1.21 -11.56
C SER A 57 19.17 2.52 -12.27
N ASP A 58 18.94 3.59 -11.50
CA ASP A 58 18.64 4.93 -11.99
C ASP A 58 19.38 6.00 -11.16
N PRO A 59 20.70 6.12 -11.35
CA PRO A 59 21.52 7.08 -10.61
C PRO A 59 21.14 8.54 -10.91
N LEU A 60 20.61 8.82 -12.10
CA LEU A 60 20.21 10.18 -12.49
C LEU A 60 18.93 10.59 -11.76
N ASP A 61 17.91 9.72 -11.71
CA ASP A 61 16.70 9.95 -10.93
C ASP A 61 17.06 10.17 -9.45
N PHE A 62 17.90 9.31 -8.87
CA PHE A 62 18.38 9.47 -7.49
C PHE A 62 19.02 10.83 -7.21
N VAL A 63 19.97 11.26 -8.06
CA VAL A 63 20.64 12.56 -7.90
C VAL A 63 19.68 13.72 -8.10
N THR A 64 18.73 13.59 -9.03
CA THR A 64 17.71 14.60 -9.28
C THR A 64 16.80 14.75 -8.08
N THR A 65 16.26 13.65 -7.55
CA THR A 65 15.44 13.68 -6.35
C THR A 65 16.18 14.27 -5.16
N ALA A 66 17.44 13.89 -4.93
CA ALA A 66 18.24 14.47 -3.84
C ALA A 66 18.48 15.99 -4.00
N ALA A 67 18.64 16.48 -5.23
CA ALA A 67 18.74 17.92 -5.49
C ALA A 67 17.41 18.62 -5.25
N ASP A 68 16.30 18.01 -5.67
CA ASP A 68 14.94 18.53 -5.45
C ASP A 68 14.57 18.55 -3.96
N GLU A 69 15.07 17.60 -3.16
CA GLU A 69 14.92 17.62 -1.71
C GLU A 69 15.57 18.87 -1.10
N LEU A 70 16.80 19.20 -1.53
CA LEU A 70 17.49 20.41 -1.10
C LEU A 70 16.78 21.68 -1.57
N ALA A 71 16.11 21.64 -2.72
CA ALA A 71 15.30 22.74 -3.25
C ALA A 71 13.92 22.86 -2.57
N GLY A 72 13.51 21.85 -1.81
CA GLY A 72 12.18 21.79 -1.19
C GLY A 72 11.05 21.64 -2.22
N SER A 73 11.34 21.08 -3.39
CA SER A 73 10.39 20.92 -4.50
C SER A 73 9.75 19.53 -4.58
N THR A 74 10.16 18.59 -3.73
CA THR A 74 9.60 17.23 -3.68
C THR A 74 8.25 17.17 -2.99
N THR A 75 7.54 16.04 -3.16
CA THR A 75 6.22 15.84 -2.56
C THR A 75 6.33 15.82 -1.04
N SER A 76 7.33 15.14 -0.47
CA SER A 76 7.56 15.11 0.97
C SER A 76 7.90 16.49 1.53
N ALA A 77 8.73 17.28 0.82
CA ALA A 77 9.06 18.64 1.24
C ALA A 77 7.82 19.54 1.28
N GLY A 78 6.93 19.41 0.29
CA GLY A 78 5.68 20.17 0.18
C GLY A 78 4.46 19.58 0.90
N TYR A 79 4.57 18.41 1.56
CA TYR A 79 3.40 17.61 1.95
C TYR A 79 2.48 18.29 2.99
N GLY A 80 3.06 18.84 4.07
CA GLY A 80 2.33 19.29 5.25
C GLY A 80 2.26 18.24 6.37
N ASN A 81 1.23 18.34 7.21
CA ASN A 81 1.08 17.46 8.37
C ASN A 81 0.86 16.00 7.93
N PRO A 82 1.44 15.00 8.61
CA PRO A 82 2.07 15.08 9.94
C PRO A 82 3.58 15.36 9.92
N TYR A 83 4.18 15.59 8.76
CA TYR A 83 5.63 15.67 8.58
C TYR A 83 6.19 17.08 8.71
N ASN A 84 5.52 18.05 8.11
CA ASN A 84 5.92 19.46 8.14
C ASN A 84 4.68 20.37 8.07
N THR A 85 4.87 21.64 7.75
CA THR A 85 3.80 22.64 7.66
C THR A 85 3.73 23.32 6.30
N ALA A 86 4.36 22.75 5.27
CA ALA A 86 4.43 23.35 3.93
C ALA A 86 3.11 23.22 3.16
N GLY A 87 2.41 22.10 3.34
CA GLY A 87 1.14 21.81 2.69
C GLY A 87 -0.08 21.88 3.61
N GLU A 88 -1.24 22.07 2.99
CA GLU A 88 -2.53 22.14 3.68
C GLU A 88 -3.06 20.74 4.07
N GLY A 89 -2.60 19.68 3.41
CA GLY A 89 -3.10 18.32 3.62
C GLY A 89 -4.53 18.10 3.10
N GLN A 90 -5.01 16.85 3.20
CA GLN A 90 -6.35 16.49 2.75
C GLN A 90 -7.43 17.07 3.68
N SER A 91 -8.49 17.63 3.09
CA SER A 91 -9.64 18.18 3.82
C SER A 91 -10.94 18.15 3.04
N TRP A 92 -12.07 18.05 3.75
CA TRP A 92 -13.41 18.14 3.17
C TRP A 92 -14.32 18.99 4.07
N GLY A 93 -14.61 20.22 3.63
CA GLY A 93 -15.35 21.19 4.43
C GLY A 93 -14.68 21.43 5.80
N PRO A 94 -15.37 21.22 6.93
CA PRO A 94 -14.76 21.38 8.24
C PRO A 94 -13.84 20.20 8.65
N ILE A 95 -13.88 19.07 7.94
CA ILE A 95 -13.14 17.85 8.29
C ILE A 95 -11.72 17.94 7.74
N GLY A 96 -10.74 18.15 8.61
CA GLY A 96 -9.32 18.21 8.25
C GLY A 96 -8.45 17.51 9.30
N PRO A 97 -8.47 16.16 9.39
CA PRO A 97 -7.80 15.44 10.47
C PRO A 97 -6.30 15.74 10.56
N GLN A 98 -5.61 15.81 9.42
CA GLN A 98 -4.17 16.12 9.38
C GLN A 98 -3.87 17.47 10.03
N LYS A 99 -4.71 18.49 9.80
CA LYS A 99 -4.59 19.81 10.44
C LYS A 99 -4.91 19.77 11.93
N TRP A 100 -5.93 19.02 12.33
CA TRP A 100 -6.33 18.91 13.73
C TRP A 100 -5.25 18.28 14.61
N PHE A 101 -4.55 17.28 14.07
CA PHE A 101 -3.48 16.60 14.80
C PHE A 101 -2.12 17.29 14.70
N GLY A 102 -1.91 18.11 13.67
CA GLY A 102 -0.68 18.89 13.46
C GLY A 102 0.54 18.01 13.16
N THR A 103 1.73 18.61 13.29
CA THR A 103 3.00 17.93 12.99
C THR A 103 3.34 16.98 14.13
N ARG A 104 3.41 15.68 13.82
CA ARG A 104 3.64 14.61 14.81
C ARG A 104 4.91 13.83 14.56
N ILE A 105 5.37 13.79 13.32
CA ILE A 105 6.57 13.07 12.90
C ILE A 105 7.40 14.08 12.11
N PRO A 106 8.04 15.06 12.78
CA PRO A 106 8.70 16.16 12.09
C PRO A 106 9.82 15.63 11.18
N ILE A 107 9.68 15.86 9.88
CA ILE A 107 10.68 15.50 8.86
C ILE A 107 10.96 16.73 8.02
N ASP A 108 12.21 17.18 8.11
CA ASP A 108 12.83 18.09 7.16
C ASP A 108 13.57 17.23 6.15
N SER A 109 13.01 17.08 4.95
CA SER A 109 13.45 16.11 3.96
C SER A 109 14.85 16.44 3.42
N ALA A 110 15.15 17.73 3.16
CA ALA A 110 16.48 18.21 2.81
C ALA A 110 17.52 17.77 3.85
N ASN A 111 17.23 18.00 5.14
CA ASN A 111 18.16 17.63 6.20
C ASN A 111 18.23 16.11 6.43
N ALA A 112 17.10 15.43 6.45
CA ALA A 112 17.01 14.01 6.79
C ALA A 112 17.57 13.11 5.68
N PHE A 113 17.25 13.40 4.42
CA PHE A 113 17.55 12.52 3.29
C PHE A 113 18.92 12.82 2.67
N VAL A 114 19.38 14.07 2.77
CA VAL A 114 20.61 14.53 2.08
C VAL A 114 21.68 14.98 3.05
N ILE A 115 21.42 16.02 3.86
CA ILE A 115 22.48 16.67 4.65
C ILE A 115 23.00 15.76 5.77
N GLN A 116 22.14 15.14 6.57
CA GLN A 116 22.57 14.29 7.69
C GLN A 116 23.34 13.04 7.24
N PRO A 117 22.91 12.29 6.20
CA PRO A 117 23.70 11.19 5.66
C PRO A 117 25.09 11.64 5.18
N LEU A 118 25.16 12.76 4.46
CA LEU A 118 26.44 13.32 4.00
C LEU A 118 27.33 13.75 5.17
N GLN A 119 26.77 14.38 6.20
CA GLN A 119 27.51 14.76 7.40
C GLN A 119 28.16 13.54 8.07
N ARG A 120 27.41 12.43 8.22
CA ARG A 120 27.95 11.19 8.80
C ARG A 120 29.07 10.60 7.95
N ALA A 121 28.94 10.63 6.63
CA ALA A 121 29.99 10.15 5.72
C ALA A 121 31.21 11.08 5.67
N SER A 122 31.04 12.38 5.92
CA SER A 122 32.11 13.39 5.84
C SER A 122 33.25 13.19 6.84
N PHE A 123 33.05 12.42 7.91
CA PHE A 123 34.06 12.22 8.97
C PHE A 123 35.40 11.68 8.43
N SER A 124 35.35 10.88 7.36
CA SER A 124 36.55 10.31 6.72
C SER A 124 36.86 10.94 5.35
N ASN A 125 36.11 11.96 4.93
CA ASN A 125 36.23 12.59 3.61
C ASN A 125 36.32 14.12 3.73
N ALA A 126 37.55 14.64 3.69
CA ALA A 126 37.82 16.07 3.82
C ALA A 126 37.20 16.93 2.72
N ASN A 127 37.13 16.41 1.48
CA ASN A 127 36.51 17.15 0.36
C ASN A 127 35.01 17.30 0.58
N LEU A 128 34.33 16.23 1.02
CA LEU A 128 32.91 16.30 1.37
C LEU A 128 32.66 17.22 2.57
N ALA A 129 33.51 17.15 3.60
CA ALA A 129 33.41 18.04 4.75
C ALA A 129 33.52 19.52 4.35
N SER A 130 34.45 19.86 3.45
CA SER A 130 34.57 21.21 2.90
C SER A 130 33.35 21.61 2.07
N ALA A 131 32.82 20.72 1.23
CA ALA A 131 31.65 20.98 0.40
C ALA A 131 30.40 21.26 1.26
N LEU A 132 30.16 20.43 2.28
CA LEU A 132 29.08 20.64 3.25
C LEU A 132 29.23 21.96 3.99
N LYS A 133 30.46 22.31 4.40
CA LYS A 133 30.72 23.59 5.03
C LYS A 133 30.40 24.76 4.11
N THR A 134 30.83 24.72 2.85
CA THR A 134 30.48 25.74 1.85
C THR A 134 28.97 25.88 1.69
N TRP A 135 28.24 24.76 1.62
CA TRP A 135 26.79 24.77 1.53
C TRP A 135 26.16 25.47 2.76
N GLN A 136 26.56 25.05 3.96
CA GLN A 136 25.99 25.54 5.23
C GLN A 136 26.36 26.99 5.56
N ASP A 137 27.54 27.44 5.15
CA ASP A 137 27.99 28.82 5.36
C ASP A 137 27.38 29.81 4.34
N SER A 138 26.75 29.30 3.26
CA SER A 138 26.10 30.12 2.24
C SER A 138 24.67 30.47 2.62
N ASP A 139 24.21 31.65 2.20
CA ASP A 139 22.81 32.06 2.38
C ASP A 139 21.85 31.31 1.43
N ALA A 140 20.56 31.42 1.73
CA ALA A 140 19.51 30.76 0.97
C ALA A 140 19.43 31.23 -0.49
N ASP A 141 19.76 32.50 -0.78
CA ASP A 141 19.75 33.04 -2.15
C ASP A 141 20.86 32.39 -2.98
N GLN A 142 22.05 32.19 -2.39
CA GLN A 142 23.16 31.53 -3.05
C GLN A 142 22.92 30.03 -3.22
N GLN A 143 22.38 29.36 -2.20
CA GLN A 143 21.95 27.96 -2.29
C GLN A 143 20.92 27.78 -3.41
N GLY A 144 19.91 28.65 -3.47
CA GLY A 144 18.88 28.65 -4.52
C GLY A 144 19.46 28.83 -5.92
N LYS A 145 20.41 29.76 -6.11
CA LYS A 145 21.10 29.92 -7.41
C LYS A 145 21.84 28.67 -7.85
N TRP A 146 22.54 28.01 -6.93
CA TRP A 146 23.24 26.77 -7.24
C TRP A 146 22.28 25.63 -7.59
N LEU A 147 21.21 25.47 -6.82
CA LEU A 147 20.17 24.48 -7.09
C LEU A 147 19.50 24.73 -8.44
N ASP A 148 19.07 25.97 -8.71
CA ASP A 148 18.45 26.34 -9.98
C ASP A 148 19.36 26.04 -11.17
N ALA A 149 20.65 26.34 -11.06
CA ALA A 149 21.63 26.06 -12.10
C ALA A 149 21.85 24.55 -12.27
N TYR A 150 21.95 23.81 -11.16
CA TYR A 150 22.19 22.37 -11.15
C TYR A 150 20.99 21.59 -11.68
N SER A 151 19.78 21.88 -11.20
CA SER A 151 18.53 21.26 -11.69
C SER A 151 18.27 21.53 -13.17
N LYS A 152 18.70 22.68 -13.71
CA LYS A 152 18.66 22.93 -15.16
C LYS A 152 19.67 22.12 -15.97
N ALA A 153 20.78 21.72 -15.35
CA ALA A 153 21.83 20.95 -16.01
C ALA A 153 21.60 19.43 -15.92
N LEU A 154 20.85 18.95 -14.93
CA LEU A 154 20.58 17.53 -14.71
C LEU A 154 19.89 16.81 -15.88
N PRO A 155 18.91 17.41 -16.59
CA PRO A 155 18.30 16.77 -17.77
C PRO A 155 19.30 16.42 -18.89
N ASP A 156 20.40 17.17 -18.99
CA ASP A 156 21.47 16.97 -19.97
C ASP A 156 22.66 16.20 -19.38
N ALA A 157 22.53 15.66 -18.16
CA ALA A 157 23.60 14.93 -17.50
C ALA A 157 23.88 13.58 -18.18
N THR A 158 25.11 13.12 -18.04
CA THR A 158 25.57 11.83 -18.55
C THR A 158 25.82 10.86 -17.41
N VAL A 159 25.37 9.62 -17.57
CA VAL A 159 25.65 8.53 -16.64
C VAL A 159 26.80 7.70 -17.19
N THR A 160 27.93 7.66 -16.48
CA THR A 160 29.11 6.86 -16.84
C THR A 160 29.58 6.04 -15.65
N ASP A 161 29.67 4.71 -15.81
CA ASP A 161 30.05 3.78 -14.75
C ASP A 161 29.26 3.97 -13.44
N GLY A 162 27.95 4.25 -13.56
CA GLY A 162 27.06 4.50 -12.42
C GLY A 162 27.19 5.88 -11.78
N ASN A 163 28.06 6.76 -12.30
CA ASN A 163 28.21 8.13 -11.81
C ASN A 163 27.45 9.11 -12.68
N VAL A 164 26.88 10.15 -12.07
CA VAL A 164 26.19 11.25 -12.77
C VAL A 164 27.15 12.41 -12.96
N ALA A 165 27.36 12.82 -14.21
CA ALA A 165 28.19 13.97 -14.57
C ALA A 165 27.33 15.00 -15.32
N VAL A 166 27.26 16.22 -14.76
CA VAL A 166 26.67 17.38 -15.42
C VAL A 166 27.72 18.12 -16.24
N VAL A 167 27.27 18.90 -17.24
CA VAL A 167 28.13 19.85 -17.96
C VAL A 167 28.76 20.85 -17.00
N ALA A 168 29.88 21.47 -17.37
CA ALA A 168 30.55 22.44 -16.50
C ALA A 168 29.67 23.69 -16.27
N GLY A 169 29.54 24.11 -15.01
CA GLY A 169 28.78 25.28 -14.61
C GLY A 169 29.01 25.65 -13.14
N ASP A 170 28.39 26.73 -12.69
CA ASP A 170 28.48 27.19 -11.31
C ASP A 170 27.35 26.59 -10.47
N TYR A 171 27.66 25.49 -9.79
CA TYR A 171 26.75 24.72 -8.94
C TYR A 171 27.19 24.68 -7.48
N GLY A 172 28.23 25.45 -7.14
CA GLY A 172 28.84 25.43 -5.81
C GLY A 172 29.25 24.02 -5.36
N PRO A 173 28.89 23.59 -4.15
CA PRO A 173 29.28 22.28 -3.60
C PRO A 173 28.40 21.11 -4.08
N LEU A 174 27.31 21.37 -4.82
CA LEU A 174 26.31 20.35 -5.17
C LEU A 174 26.89 19.13 -5.90
N PRO A 175 27.77 19.25 -6.93
CA PRO A 175 28.32 18.08 -7.60
C PRO A 175 29.10 17.15 -6.66
N VAL A 176 29.83 17.71 -5.70
CA VAL A 176 30.57 16.92 -4.70
C VAL A 176 29.60 16.26 -3.72
N MET A 177 28.60 16.98 -3.24
CA MET A 177 27.59 16.46 -2.32
C MET A 177 26.79 15.31 -2.96
N MET A 178 26.28 15.51 -4.17
CA MET A 178 25.46 14.52 -4.88
C MET A 178 26.26 13.28 -5.27
N ALA A 179 27.50 13.44 -5.75
CA ALA A 179 28.35 12.29 -6.07
C ALA A 179 28.66 11.43 -4.83
N ASN A 180 28.88 12.07 -3.67
CA ASN A 180 29.10 11.32 -2.43
C ASN A 180 27.82 10.65 -1.94
N LEU A 181 26.66 11.32 -2.00
CA LEU A 181 25.38 10.72 -1.60
C LEU A 181 25.06 9.51 -2.47
N LEU A 182 25.25 9.63 -3.79
CA LEU A 182 25.07 8.54 -4.75
C LEU A 182 25.99 7.36 -4.42
N GLY A 183 27.26 7.60 -4.14
CA GLY A 183 28.19 6.53 -3.76
C GLY A 183 27.80 5.83 -2.45
N ILE A 184 27.31 6.58 -1.45
CA ILE A 184 26.80 6.03 -0.18
C ILE A 184 25.55 5.17 -0.44
N ALA A 185 24.66 5.64 -1.30
CA ALA A 185 23.45 4.93 -1.70
C ALA A 185 23.78 3.64 -2.45
N GLN A 186 24.63 3.70 -3.48
CA GLN A 186 25.06 2.54 -4.26
C GLN A 186 25.76 1.48 -3.42
N ALA A 187 26.47 1.87 -2.36
CA ALA A 187 27.08 0.97 -1.39
C ALA A 187 26.07 0.35 -0.38
N GLY A 188 24.81 0.78 -0.39
CA GLY A 188 23.75 0.34 0.53
C GLY A 188 23.83 0.94 1.94
N ALA A 189 24.74 1.89 2.18
CA ALA A 189 24.85 2.55 3.47
C ALA A 189 23.67 3.48 3.74
N LEU A 190 23.09 4.10 2.69
CA LEU A 190 21.99 5.05 2.85
C LEU A 190 20.72 4.40 3.40
N ASP A 191 20.41 3.15 3.01
CA ASP A 191 19.30 2.37 3.56
C ASP A 191 19.40 2.27 5.10
N GLY A 192 20.60 2.02 5.63
CA GLY A 192 20.82 1.99 7.08
C GLY A 192 20.80 3.37 7.74
N LEU A 193 21.31 4.41 7.06
CA LEU A 193 21.39 5.76 7.61
C LEU A 193 20.01 6.42 7.79
N LEU A 194 19.04 6.12 6.92
CA LEU A 194 17.66 6.63 7.03
C LEU A 194 16.76 5.82 7.96
N VAL A 195 17.21 4.62 8.34
CA VAL A 195 16.50 3.71 9.24
C VAL A 195 17.11 3.79 10.66
N SER A 196 18.29 4.38 10.83
CA SER A 196 18.98 4.45 12.13
C SER A 196 18.23 5.35 13.13
N GLY A 197 17.40 4.74 13.98
CA GLY A 197 16.68 5.40 15.06
C GLY A 197 16.88 4.66 16.37
N GLY A 198 18.05 4.82 16.99
CA GLY A 198 18.34 4.49 18.41
C GLY A 198 18.06 3.08 18.95
N HIS A 199 17.49 2.17 18.15
CA HIS A 199 16.95 0.88 18.58
C HIS A 199 17.56 -0.26 17.77
N PHE A 200 17.70 -1.43 18.40
CA PHE A 200 18.33 -2.61 17.78
C PHE A 200 17.45 -3.23 16.67
N TYR A 201 16.14 -3.23 16.86
CA TYR A 201 15.16 -3.58 15.83
C TYR A 201 14.46 -2.31 15.37
N GLN A 202 14.63 -1.96 14.10
CA GLN A 202 13.91 -0.85 13.50
C GLN A 202 12.76 -1.39 12.65
N THR A 203 11.58 -0.80 12.83
CA THR A 203 10.38 -1.08 12.04
C THR A 203 9.80 0.20 11.42
N ASP A 204 10.38 1.36 11.72
CA ASP A 204 10.03 2.62 11.11
C ASP A 204 10.84 2.84 9.83
N TYR A 205 10.16 2.71 8.69
CA TYR A 205 10.69 2.95 7.35
C TYR A 205 10.15 4.26 6.75
N THR A 206 9.65 5.19 7.57
CA THR A 206 9.04 6.43 7.08
C THR A 206 10.00 7.22 6.21
N GLN A 207 11.24 7.48 6.67
CA GLN A 207 12.22 8.26 5.91
C GLN A 207 12.60 7.63 4.57
N PRO A 208 13.03 6.36 4.48
CA PRO A 208 13.37 5.76 3.18
C PRO A 208 12.16 5.66 2.25
N LEU A 209 10.96 5.38 2.76
CA LEU A 209 9.75 5.31 1.93
C LEU A 209 9.35 6.68 1.37
N LEU A 210 9.46 7.74 2.16
CA LEU A 210 9.22 9.11 1.69
C LEU A 210 10.23 9.46 0.59
N PHE A 211 11.53 9.28 0.86
CA PHE A 211 12.57 9.64 -0.09
C PHE A 211 12.47 8.85 -1.41
N MET A 212 12.18 7.54 -1.37
CA MET A 212 11.95 6.75 -2.58
C MET A 212 10.65 7.14 -3.29
N GLY A 213 9.63 7.58 -2.54
CA GLY A 213 8.35 8.06 -3.07
C GLY A 213 8.45 9.40 -3.78
N ASP A 214 9.48 10.20 -3.49
CA ASP A 214 9.77 11.46 -4.17
C ASP A 214 10.47 11.27 -5.53
N GLY A 215 11.02 10.08 -5.79
CA GLY A 215 11.67 9.73 -7.05
C GLY A 215 10.75 9.08 -8.10
N GLY A 216 11.22 9.06 -9.34
CA GLY A 216 10.54 8.39 -10.46
C GLY A 216 10.69 6.86 -10.43
N TYR A 217 11.74 6.33 -9.80
CA TYR A 217 12.03 4.90 -9.83
C TYR A 217 10.95 4.03 -9.18
N LEU A 218 10.51 4.36 -7.95
CA LEU A 218 9.51 3.57 -7.23
C LEU A 218 8.15 3.61 -7.94
N SER A 219 7.74 4.78 -8.42
CA SER A 219 6.49 4.94 -9.17
C SER A 219 6.54 4.22 -10.53
N GLY A 220 7.70 4.23 -11.21
CA GLY A 220 7.94 3.47 -12.43
C GLY A 220 7.84 1.96 -12.22
N LEU A 221 8.40 1.44 -11.11
CA LEU A 221 8.24 0.03 -10.73
C LEU A 221 6.77 -0.32 -10.44
N ALA A 222 6.04 0.56 -9.74
CA ALA A 222 4.63 0.37 -9.46
C ALA A 222 3.80 0.31 -10.75
N ASP A 223 4.07 1.18 -11.74
CA ASP A 223 3.38 1.14 -13.03
C ASP A 223 3.67 -0.14 -13.83
N GLN A 224 4.95 -0.56 -13.89
CA GLN A 224 5.34 -1.82 -14.52
C GLN A 224 4.67 -3.04 -13.89
N ALA A 225 4.44 -3.00 -12.57
CA ALA A 225 3.76 -4.04 -11.82
C ALA A 225 2.24 -3.88 -11.77
N HIS A 226 1.63 -2.96 -12.53
CA HIS A 226 0.19 -2.69 -12.51
C HIS A 226 -0.37 -2.34 -11.13
N LEU A 227 0.40 -1.57 -10.35
CA LEU A 227 0.10 -1.20 -8.96
C LEU A 227 -0.40 0.25 -8.82
N THR A 228 -0.53 1.01 -9.91
CA THR A 228 -1.04 2.39 -9.83
C THR A 228 -2.55 2.43 -9.58
N GLY A 229 -3.05 3.56 -9.07
CA GLY A 229 -4.46 3.75 -8.75
C GLY A 229 -5.39 3.52 -9.95
N SER A 230 -5.03 4.02 -11.13
CA SER A 230 -5.83 3.85 -12.37
C SER A 230 -5.86 2.40 -12.88
N GLN A 231 -4.90 1.58 -12.47
CA GLN A 231 -4.80 0.15 -12.85
C GLN A 231 -5.49 -0.77 -11.85
N TRP A 232 -6.25 -0.24 -10.90
CA TRP A 232 -6.79 -0.99 -9.77
C TRP A 232 -5.69 -1.65 -8.93
N GLY A 233 -4.52 -1.03 -8.85
CA GLY A 233 -3.31 -1.65 -8.32
C GLY A 233 -3.37 -2.09 -6.86
N MET A 234 -4.18 -1.44 -6.04
CA MET A 234 -4.48 -1.88 -4.67
C MET A 234 -5.15 -3.27 -4.62
N MET A 235 -5.69 -3.76 -5.74
CA MET A 235 -6.22 -5.12 -5.87
C MET A 235 -5.16 -6.15 -6.26
N ASN A 236 -3.92 -5.74 -6.53
CA ASN A 236 -2.87 -6.58 -7.06
C ASN A 236 -1.71 -6.72 -6.05
N GLU A 237 -1.09 -7.88 -5.99
CA GLU A 237 0.16 -8.10 -5.24
C GLU A 237 1.38 -7.77 -6.10
N THR A 238 1.40 -8.27 -7.33
CA THR A 238 2.37 -7.93 -8.38
C THR A 238 1.71 -8.28 -9.72
N GLY A 239 1.82 -7.40 -10.72
CA GLY A 239 1.15 -7.61 -12.00
C GLY A 239 -0.37 -7.74 -11.82
N SER A 240 -0.95 -8.85 -12.28
CA SER A 240 -2.39 -9.13 -12.13
C SER A 240 -2.72 -10.20 -11.09
N TYR A 241 -1.79 -10.54 -10.20
CA TYR A 241 -2.04 -11.49 -9.13
C TYR A 241 -2.88 -10.83 -8.02
N PRO A 242 -3.95 -11.47 -7.53
CA PRO A 242 -4.87 -10.86 -6.58
C PRO A 242 -4.18 -10.54 -5.24
N GLY A 243 -4.20 -9.27 -4.86
CA GLY A 243 -3.68 -8.73 -3.60
C GLY A 243 -4.76 -8.61 -2.52
N GLN A 244 -4.87 -7.42 -1.91
CA GLN A 244 -5.73 -7.17 -0.75
C GLN A 244 -7.23 -7.10 -1.12
N THR A 245 -7.85 -8.26 -1.35
CA THR A 245 -9.24 -8.38 -1.84
C THR A 245 -10.30 -7.72 -0.95
N TRP A 246 -10.03 -7.52 0.33
CA TRP A 246 -10.92 -6.81 1.24
C TRP A 246 -11.00 -5.29 0.97
N LEU A 247 -10.03 -4.72 0.23
CA LEU A 247 -10.01 -3.30 -0.16
C LEU A 247 -10.78 -3.01 -1.46
N TRP A 248 -11.33 -4.01 -2.13
CA TRP A 248 -12.06 -3.84 -3.40
C TRP A 248 -13.20 -2.81 -3.32
N LEU A 249 -13.88 -2.74 -2.17
CA LEU A 249 -14.95 -1.78 -1.94
C LEU A 249 -14.45 -0.33 -1.86
N TYR A 250 -13.19 -0.12 -1.47
CA TYR A 250 -12.54 1.19 -1.45
C TYR A 250 -12.01 1.56 -2.83
N THR A 251 -11.26 0.65 -3.46
CA THR A 251 -10.64 0.89 -4.79
C THR A 251 -11.67 1.27 -5.85
N MET A 252 -12.87 0.67 -5.84
CA MET A 252 -13.91 0.96 -6.82
C MET A 252 -14.24 2.46 -6.90
N TRP A 253 -14.22 3.17 -5.76
CA TRP A 253 -14.56 4.59 -5.74
C TRP A 253 -13.51 5.47 -6.43
N TYR A 254 -12.24 5.08 -6.46
CA TYR A 254 -11.19 5.81 -7.18
C TYR A 254 -11.40 5.83 -8.70
N GLN A 255 -12.32 5.02 -9.23
CA GLN A 255 -12.52 4.80 -10.67
C GLN A 255 -13.77 5.50 -11.20
N VAL A 256 -14.50 6.20 -10.34
CA VAL A 256 -15.75 6.86 -10.68
C VAL A 256 -15.76 8.31 -10.25
N PHE A 257 -16.57 9.12 -10.95
CA PHE A 257 -16.85 10.48 -10.54
C PHE A 257 -17.46 10.50 -9.12
N PRO A 258 -17.03 11.43 -8.23
CA PRO A 258 -16.17 12.58 -8.48
C PRO A 258 -14.66 12.36 -8.25
N PHE A 259 -14.24 11.17 -7.82
CA PHE A 259 -12.85 10.90 -7.40
C PHE A 259 -11.86 10.77 -8.57
N THR A 260 -12.34 10.74 -9.81
CA THR A 260 -11.52 10.77 -11.03
C THR A 260 -11.36 12.17 -11.63
N SER A 261 -11.88 13.22 -10.98
CA SER A 261 -11.91 14.60 -11.50
C SER A 261 -11.22 15.55 -10.53
N ASP A 262 -10.43 16.48 -11.05
CA ASP A 262 -9.77 17.52 -10.24
C ASP A 262 -10.76 18.54 -9.68
N ASP A 263 -11.77 18.92 -10.48
CA ASP A 263 -12.84 19.84 -10.08
C ASP A 263 -13.86 19.16 -9.14
N GLY A 264 -14.16 17.88 -9.43
CA GLY A 264 -14.97 17.03 -8.57
C GLY A 264 -16.42 17.48 -8.34
N PHE A 265 -16.98 17.16 -7.18
CA PHE A 265 -18.33 17.53 -6.74
C PHE A 265 -18.39 17.72 -5.23
N LEU A 266 -18.91 18.88 -4.77
CA LEU A 266 -19.05 19.22 -3.35
C LEU A 266 -17.73 19.05 -2.55
N GLY A 267 -16.60 19.40 -3.16
CA GLY A 267 -15.28 19.28 -2.54
C GLY A 267 -14.70 17.85 -2.49
N LEU A 268 -15.39 16.86 -3.05
CA LEU A 268 -14.83 15.54 -3.32
C LEU A 268 -14.21 15.56 -4.72
N ASN A 269 -12.93 15.26 -4.83
CA ASN A 269 -12.17 15.27 -6.09
C ASN A 269 -11.00 14.27 -6.00
N ALA A 270 -10.18 14.19 -7.05
CA ALA A 270 -9.00 13.33 -7.08
C ALA A 270 -7.99 13.65 -5.96
N GLY A 271 -7.74 14.94 -5.68
CA GLY A 271 -6.78 15.37 -4.64
C GLY A 271 -7.19 15.03 -3.20
N ASN A 272 -8.48 14.84 -2.93
CA ASN A 272 -9.02 14.44 -1.62
C ASN A 272 -9.68 13.06 -1.65
N ALA A 273 -9.32 12.22 -2.63
CA ALA A 273 -9.98 10.93 -2.85
C ALA A 273 -9.90 10.04 -1.60
N ASP A 274 -8.74 9.91 -0.96
CA ASP A 274 -8.59 9.01 0.19
C ASP A 274 -9.52 9.40 1.35
N LEU A 275 -9.49 10.67 1.77
CA LEU A 275 -10.37 11.19 2.83
C LEU A 275 -11.85 11.02 2.46
N GLY A 276 -12.22 11.40 1.23
CA GLY A 276 -13.61 11.33 0.76
C GLY A 276 -14.14 9.89 0.72
N ILE A 277 -13.33 8.95 0.25
CA ILE A 277 -13.70 7.53 0.15
C ILE A 277 -13.79 6.91 1.54
N ILE A 278 -12.89 7.23 2.47
CA ILE A 278 -12.99 6.78 3.87
C ILE A 278 -14.29 7.27 4.51
N ILE A 279 -14.64 8.55 4.34
CA ILE A 279 -15.90 9.10 4.86
C ILE A 279 -17.09 8.36 4.25
N LEU A 280 -17.12 8.20 2.93
CA LEU A 280 -18.19 7.50 2.22
C LEU A 280 -18.34 6.05 2.70
N MET A 281 -17.25 5.30 2.76
CA MET A 281 -17.25 3.91 3.20
C MET A 281 -17.66 3.76 4.67
N THR A 282 -17.28 4.70 5.52
CA THR A 282 -17.72 4.75 6.92
C THR A 282 -19.24 4.96 6.99
N LEU A 283 -19.79 5.88 6.19
CA LEU A 283 -21.23 6.13 6.13
C LEU A 283 -22.00 4.91 5.61
N LEU A 284 -21.54 4.30 4.52
CA LEU A 284 -22.16 3.09 3.93
C LEU A 284 -22.13 1.91 4.91
N THR A 285 -21.00 1.71 5.58
CA THR A 285 -20.84 0.64 6.58
C THR A 285 -21.75 0.90 7.78
N THR A 286 -21.83 2.14 8.25
CA THR A 286 -22.74 2.53 9.34
C THR A 286 -24.20 2.33 8.94
N ALA A 287 -24.59 2.74 7.74
CA ALA A 287 -25.94 2.52 7.23
C ALA A 287 -26.27 1.03 7.15
N LEU A 288 -25.35 0.20 6.65
CA LEU A 288 -25.51 -1.26 6.61
C LEU A 288 -25.67 -1.86 8.00
N ALA A 289 -24.85 -1.43 8.97
CA ALA A 289 -24.94 -1.87 10.36
C ALA A 289 -26.28 -1.48 11.01
N LEU A 290 -26.88 -0.37 10.56
CA LEU A 290 -28.18 0.12 11.05
C LEU A 290 -29.39 -0.51 10.34
N VAL A 291 -29.21 -1.25 9.23
CA VAL A 291 -30.30 -1.92 8.48
C VAL A 291 -31.26 -2.71 9.36
N PRO A 292 -30.81 -3.51 10.37
CA PRO A 292 -31.73 -4.26 11.24
C PRO A 292 -32.69 -3.38 12.05
N PHE A 293 -32.39 -2.08 12.20
CA PHE A 293 -33.18 -1.12 12.97
C PHE A 293 -34.05 -0.22 12.10
N ILE A 294 -33.91 -0.26 10.77
CA ILE A 294 -34.69 0.58 9.85
C ILE A 294 -35.93 -0.19 9.37
N PRO A 295 -37.15 0.24 9.75
CA PRO A 295 -38.38 -0.37 9.26
C PRO A 295 -38.44 -0.32 7.72
N GLY A 296 -38.94 -1.39 7.08
CA GLY A 296 -38.90 -1.54 5.63
C GLY A 296 -37.62 -2.22 5.14
N LEU A 297 -36.43 -1.63 5.36
CA LEU A 297 -35.15 -2.23 4.96
C LEU A 297 -34.89 -3.57 5.67
N ARG A 298 -35.17 -3.64 6.98
CA ARG A 298 -35.12 -4.88 7.77
C ARG A 298 -35.96 -6.01 7.16
N ASP A 299 -37.08 -5.67 6.51
CA ASP A 299 -38.06 -6.65 6.02
C ASP A 299 -37.81 -7.08 4.56
N VAL A 300 -36.84 -6.46 3.86
CA VAL A 300 -36.47 -6.81 2.48
C VAL A 300 -36.19 -8.32 2.29
N PRO A 301 -35.47 -9.03 3.19
CA PRO A 301 -35.25 -10.48 3.05
C PRO A 301 -36.53 -11.32 3.13
N ARG A 302 -37.61 -10.77 3.69
CA ARG A 302 -38.93 -11.42 3.73
C ARG A 302 -39.70 -11.18 2.43
N TRP A 303 -39.53 -10.02 1.80
CA TRP A 303 -40.15 -9.68 0.51
C TRP A 303 -39.46 -10.35 -0.68
N LEU A 304 -38.14 -10.51 -0.63
CA LEU A 304 -37.34 -11.24 -1.61
C LEU A 304 -36.93 -12.60 -1.05
N PRO A 305 -37.74 -13.67 -1.23
CA PRO A 305 -37.54 -14.94 -0.56
C PRO A 305 -36.43 -15.79 -1.20
N ILE A 306 -35.22 -15.24 -1.33
CA ILE A 306 -34.01 -15.99 -1.74
C ILE A 306 -33.77 -17.16 -0.78
N HIS A 307 -34.15 -17.01 0.49
CA HIS A 307 -34.12 -18.11 1.45
C HIS A 307 -34.98 -19.31 1.00
N ARG A 308 -36.11 -19.11 0.30
CA ARG A 308 -36.90 -20.22 -0.25
C ARG A 308 -36.22 -20.89 -1.42
N LEU A 309 -35.33 -20.20 -2.16
CA LEU A 309 -34.48 -20.75 -3.21
C LEU A 309 -33.32 -21.59 -2.64
N ILE A 310 -32.66 -21.10 -1.60
CA ILE A 310 -31.56 -21.81 -0.92
C ILE A 310 -32.10 -23.04 -0.18
N TRP A 311 -33.21 -22.87 0.54
CA TRP A 311 -33.82 -23.89 1.38
C TRP A 311 -35.03 -24.57 0.72
N ARG A 312 -35.03 -24.70 -0.60
CA ARG A 312 -36.15 -25.27 -1.38
C ARG A 312 -36.66 -26.59 -0.81
N ARG A 313 -35.78 -27.48 -0.35
CA ARG A 313 -36.15 -28.80 0.21
C ARG A 313 -36.80 -28.72 1.59
N TYR A 314 -36.41 -27.74 2.40
CA TYR A 314 -37.01 -27.50 3.71
C TYR A 314 -38.42 -26.92 3.58
N TYR A 315 -38.62 -26.02 2.60
CA TYR A 315 -39.91 -25.39 2.31
C TYR A 315 -40.77 -26.17 1.30
N ALA A 316 -40.25 -27.24 0.71
CA ALA A 316 -41.06 -28.15 -0.09
C ALA A 316 -42.12 -28.78 0.82
N PRO A 317 -43.39 -28.85 0.41
CA PRO A 317 -44.40 -29.57 1.17
C PRO A 317 -43.89 -30.97 1.45
N ARG A 318 -43.78 -31.34 2.73
CA ARG A 318 -43.54 -32.74 3.11
C ARG A 318 -44.67 -33.53 2.47
N ARG A 319 -44.37 -34.27 1.41
CA ARG A 319 -45.32 -35.24 0.85
C ARG A 319 -45.71 -36.12 2.02
N SER A 320 -46.96 -35.99 2.45
CA SER A 320 -47.54 -36.87 3.44
C SER A 320 -47.33 -38.29 2.93
N SER A 321 -46.51 -39.05 3.64
CA SER A 321 -46.41 -40.49 3.51
C SER A 321 -47.70 -41.12 4.04
N ALA A 322 -48.83 -40.80 3.41
CA ALA A 322 -50.14 -41.33 3.72
C ALA A 322 -50.57 -42.24 2.56
N SER A 323 -49.85 -43.34 2.37
CA SER A 323 -50.30 -44.46 1.52
C SER A 323 -49.55 -45.76 1.83
N ARG A 324 -49.40 -46.09 3.11
CA ARG A 324 -49.04 -47.46 3.50
C ARG A 324 -49.51 -47.81 4.92
N ILE A 325 -50.83 -47.79 5.13
CA ILE A 325 -51.47 -48.48 6.25
C ILE A 325 -52.59 -49.35 5.65
N GLU A 326 -52.31 -50.66 5.68
CA GLU A 326 -53.24 -51.79 5.84
C GLU A 326 -54.34 -52.01 4.78
N ALA A 327 -54.12 -53.01 3.93
CA ALA A 327 -55.19 -53.92 3.53
C ALA A 327 -55.13 -55.14 4.48
N PRO A 328 -56.18 -55.46 5.25
CA PRO A 328 -56.23 -56.72 5.98
C PRO A 328 -56.49 -57.84 4.96
N GLN A 329 -55.65 -58.87 5.00
CA GLN A 329 -56.02 -60.17 4.45
C GLN A 329 -57.04 -60.80 5.40
N LEU A 330 -58.23 -61.06 4.88
CA LEU A 330 -58.99 -62.31 5.00
C LEU A 330 -60.13 -62.29 3.96
#